data_AF-A0A075ASY1-F1
#
_entry.id   AF-A0A075ASY1-F1
#
_cell.length_a   1.000
_cell.length_b   1.000
_cell.length_c   1.000
_cell.angle_alpha   90.00
_cell.angle_beta   90.00
_cell.angle_gamma   90.00
#
_symmetry.space_group_name_H-M   'P 1'
#
loop_
_entity.id
_entity.type
_entity.pdbx_description
1 polymer ?
#
loop_
_entity_poly.entity_id
_entity_poly.type
_entity_poly.pdbx_seq_one_letter_code
_entity_poly.pdbx_strand_id
1 'polypeptide(L)'
;MSTRQERQSNKTQNDMHLQILKELVSRPENKKCADCKKKDSRWVSINLGVFVCIRCSGIHRSIGVHITKIRSIDLDTFTPEQIQEVSKWGNAKANYYWEASLPAGHEPNES
;
A
#
# COMPACT_ATOMS: atom_id res chain seq x y z
N MET A 1 4.52 -28.36 -15.04
CA MET A 1 3.11 -27.92 -15.12
C MET A 1 2.52 -28.01 -13.73
N SER A 2 1.91 -26.94 -13.20
CA SER A 2 1.30 -26.97 -11.85
C SER A 2 -0.01 -27.77 -11.84
N THR A 3 -0.24 -28.55 -10.79
CA THR A 3 -1.40 -29.43 -10.61
C THR A 3 -2.70 -28.64 -10.41
N ARG A 4 -3.86 -29.26 -10.67
CA ARG A 4 -5.18 -28.60 -10.46
C ARG A 4 -5.38 -28.18 -9.00
N GLN A 5 -4.90 -28.98 -8.05
CA GLN A 5 -4.96 -28.67 -6.62
C GLN A 5 -4.11 -27.46 -6.25
N GLU A 6 -2.87 -27.36 -6.74
CA GLU A 6 -2.01 -26.19 -6.53
C GLU A 6 -2.65 -24.90 -7.07
N ARG A 7 -3.23 -24.94 -8.27
CA ARG A 7 -3.92 -23.77 -8.85
C ARG A 7 -5.11 -23.34 -7.99
N GLN A 8 -5.88 -24.28 -7.47
CA GLN A 8 -7.02 -24.00 -6.58
C GLN A 8 -6.55 -23.36 -5.26
N SER A 9 -5.50 -23.92 -4.66
CA SER A 9 -4.90 -23.42 -3.41
C SER A 9 -4.38 -21.98 -3.57
N ASN A 10 -3.63 -21.73 -4.65
CA ASN A 10 -3.08 -20.40 -4.96
C ASN A 10 -4.18 -19.36 -5.16
N LYS A 11 -5.30 -19.74 -5.79
CA LYS A 11 -6.46 -18.86 -5.95
C LYS A 11 -7.07 -18.49 -4.60
N THR A 12 -7.34 -19.47 -3.74
CA THR A 12 -7.91 -19.23 -2.41
C THR A 12 -7.02 -18.33 -1.56
N GLN A 13 -5.70 -18.55 -1.59
CA GLN A 13 -4.75 -17.69 -0.88
C GLN A 13 -4.77 -16.25 -1.41
N ASN A 14 -4.80 -16.08 -2.74
CA ASN A 14 -4.88 -14.76 -3.35
C ASN A 14 -6.18 -14.03 -2.97
N ASP A 15 -7.31 -14.72 -2.99
CA ASP A 15 -8.61 -14.15 -2.60
C ASP A 15 -8.60 -13.70 -1.13
N MET A 16 -7.97 -14.48 -0.24
CA MET A 16 -7.76 -14.10 1.16
C MET A 16 -6.88 -12.86 1.31
N HIS A 17 -5.76 -12.78 0.59
CA HIS A 17 -4.87 -11.62 0.60
C HIS A 17 -5.58 -10.35 0.12
N LEU A 18 -6.35 -10.45 -0.96
CA LEU A 18 -7.16 -9.34 -1.48
C LEU A 18 -8.20 -8.87 -0.46
N GLN A 19 -8.82 -9.77 0.29
CA GLN A 19 -9.77 -9.42 1.34
C GLN A 19 -9.10 -8.60 2.46
N ILE A 20 -7.93 -9.02 2.93
CA ILE A 20 -7.16 -8.30 3.94
C ILE A 20 -6.78 -6.91 3.43
N LEU A 21 -6.26 -6.78 2.21
CA LEU A 21 -5.89 -5.49 1.65
C LEU A 21 -7.09 -4.54 1.50
N LYS A 22 -8.26 -5.06 1.09
CA LYS A 22 -9.51 -4.29 1.02
C LYS A 22 -9.92 -3.78 2.40
N GLU A 23 -9.80 -4.60 3.44
CA GLU A 23 -10.05 -4.19 4.81
C GLU A 23 -9.09 -3.07 5.24
N LEU A 24 -7.78 -3.22 4.99
CA LEU A 24 -6.78 -2.21 5.33
C LEU A 24 -7.05 -0.88 4.62
N VAL A 25 -7.37 -0.88 3.32
CA VAL A 25 -7.71 0.35 2.57
C VAL A 25 -9.02 0.98 3.03
N SER A 26 -9.95 0.18 3.57
CA SER A 26 -11.24 0.70 4.05
C SER A 26 -11.10 1.58 5.30
N ARG A 27 -9.98 1.46 6.03
CA ARG A 27 -9.69 2.26 7.22
C ARG A 27 -9.59 3.75 6.87
N PRO A 28 -10.18 4.66 7.68
CA PRO A 28 -10.24 6.09 7.37
C PRO A 28 -8.89 6.73 7.04
N GLU A 29 -7.83 6.34 7.76
CA GLU A 29 -6.47 6.83 7.58
C GLU A 29 -5.86 6.39 6.24
N ASN A 30 -6.21 5.20 5.75
CA ASN A 30 -5.67 4.61 4.52
C ASN A 30 -6.48 4.99 3.28
N LYS A 31 -7.68 5.55 3.44
CA LYS A 31 -8.50 6.06 2.32
C LYS A 31 -7.88 7.27 1.62
N LYS A 32 -7.01 8.00 2.33
CA LYS A 32 -6.27 9.16 1.81
C LYS A 32 -4.82 8.80 1.56
N CYS A 33 -4.27 9.31 0.47
CA CYS A 33 -2.90 9.08 0.06
C CYS A 33 -1.97 9.56 1.17
N ALA A 34 -0.99 8.73 1.54
CA ALA A 34 0.00 9.08 2.55
C ALA A 34 0.72 10.39 2.19
N ASP A 35 1.04 10.60 0.91
CA ASP A 35 1.83 11.76 0.50
C ASP A 35 0.96 12.96 0.16
N CYS A 36 0.03 12.84 -0.81
CA CYS A 36 -0.71 13.99 -1.34
C CYS A 36 -2.08 14.23 -0.68
N LYS A 37 -2.47 13.39 0.29
CA LYS A 37 -3.74 13.44 1.03
C LYS A 37 -5.04 13.37 0.20
N LYS A 38 -4.95 13.27 -1.13
CA LYS A 38 -6.10 12.99 -2.02
C LYS A 38 -6.69 11.60 -1.73
N LYS A 39 -7.98 11.44 -2.01
CA LYS A 39 -8.67 10.15 -1.84
C LYS A 39 -8.18 9.12 -2.85
N ASP A 40 -8.60 7.87 -2.65
CA ASP A 40 -8.39 6.74 -3.56
C ASP A 40 -6.95 6.18 -3.57
N SER A 41 -6.52 5.70 -2.41
CA SER A 41 -5.21 5.06 -2.25
C SER A 41 -5.27 3.58 -2.61
N ARG A 42 -5.17 3.29 -3.90
CA ARG A 42 -5.21 1.92 -4.47
C ARG A 42 -3.84 1.28 -4.68
N TRP A 43 -2.79 1.95 -4.24
CA TRP A 43 -1.41 1.49 -4.32
C TRP A 43 -0.78 1.44 -2.94
N VAL A 44 0.18 0.55 -2.73
CA VAL A 44 0.85 0.38 -1.44
C VAL A 44 2.36 0.25 -1.65
N SER A 45 3.15 0.88 -0.77
CA SER A 45 4.56 0.55 -0.63
C SER A 45 4.71 -0.59 0.37
N ILE A 46 5.12 -1.77 -0.07
CA ILE A 46 5.11 -2.97 0.79
C ILE A 46 6.10 -2.88 1.96
N ASN A 47 7.24 -2.23 1.77
CA ASN A 47 8.29 -2.15 2.80
C ASN A 47 8.10 -0.95 3.74
N LEU A 48 7.42 0.10 3.30
CA LEU A 48 7.07 1.24 4.16
C LEU A 48 5.68 1.07 4.79
N GLY A 49 4.84 0.22 4.21
CA GLY A 49 3.48 -0.05 4.66
C GLY A 49 2.54 1.15 4.56
N VAL A 50 2.75 2.00 3.55
CA VAL A 50 1.94 3.20 3.26
C VAL A 50 1.07 3.01 2.03
N PHE A 51 -0.15 3.52 2.09
CA PHE A 51 -1.13 3.53 1.02
C PHE A 51 -1.10 4.87 0.28
N VAL A 52 -0.91 4.82 -1.03
CA VAL A 52 -0.74 5.99 -1.90
C VAL A 52 -1.66 5.93 -3.11
N CYS A 53 -1.91 7.07 -3.73
CA CYS A 53 -2.66 7.16 -4.99
C CYS A 53 -1.77 6.77 -6.17
N ILE A 54 -2.37 6.59 -7.35
CA ILE A 54 -1.65 6.22 -8.58
C ILE A 54 -0.51 7.19 -8.93
N ARG A 55 -0.71 8.50 -8.78
CA ARG A 55 0.30 9.53 -9.08
C ARG A 55 1.52 9.37 -8.18
N CYS A 56 1.30 9.34 -6.87
CA CYS A 56 2.37 9.18 -5.88
C CYS A 56 3.08 7.83 -6.03
N SER A 57 2.34 6.77 -6.41
CA SER A 57 2.95 5.48 -6.75
C SER A 57 3.98 5.60 -7.89
N GLY A 58 3.73 6.47 -8.89
CA GLY A 58 4.68 6.78 -9.96
C GLY A 58 5.94 7.49 -9.45
N ILE A 59 5.78 8.45 -8.54
CA ILE A 59 6.90 9.15 -7.89
C ILE A 59 7.74 8.14 -7.10
N HIS A 60 7.12 7.31 -6.27
CA HIS A 60 7.82 6.25 -5.53
C HIS A 60 8.60 5.31 -6.46
N ARG A 61 8.03 4.92 -7.61
CA ARG A 61 8.73 4.09 -8.60
C ARG A 61 10.00 4.77 -9.13
N SER A 62 9.98 6.10 -9.32
CA SER A 62 11.14 6.86 -9.79
C SER A 62 12.28 6.94 -8.75
N ILE A 63 11.96 6.85 -7.46
CA ILE A 63 12.97 6.80 -6.37
C ILE A 63 13.77 5.49 -6.40
N GLY A 64 13.10 4.39 -6.79
CA GLY A 64 13.74 3.09 -6.99
C GLY A 64 13.46 2.06 -5.90
N VAL A 65 13.56 0.78 -6.29
CA VAL A 65 13.12 -0.39 -5.51
C VAL A 65 13.93 -0.68 -4.25
N HIS A 66 15.12 -0.08 -4.14
CA HIS A 66 15.98 -0.18 -2.96
C HIS A 66 15.47 0.70 -1.81
N ILE A 67 14.62 1.69 -2.12
CA ILE A 67 13.99 2.58 -1.12
C ILE A 67 12.52 2.22 -0.91
N THR A 68 11.75 2.09 -1.99
CA THR A 68 10.29 1.87 -1.91
C THR A 68 9.83 0.86 -2.95
N LYS A 69 9.00 -0.10 -2.52
CA LYS A 69 8.51 -1.19 -3.35
C LYS A 69 7.01 -1.07 -3.55
N ILE A 70 6.60 -0.51 -4.69
CA ILE A 70 5.19 -0.24 -5.00
C ILE A 70 4.49 -1.48 -5.58
N ARG A 71 3.26 -1.72 -5.11
CA ARG A 71 2.30 -2.71 -5.64
C ARG A 71 0.90 -2.11 -5.74
N SER A 72 0.16 -2.52 -6.76
CA SER A 72 -1.27 -2.25 -6.91
C SER A 72 -2.06 -3.21 -6.04
N ILE A 73 -3.05 -2.71 -5.32
CA ILE A 73 -3.90 -3.52 -4.46
C ILE A 73 -4.83 -4.42 -5.28
N ASP A 74 -5.21 -3.97 -6.47
CA ASP A 74 -6.17 -4.66 -7.34
C ASP A 74 -5.51 -5.51 -8.42
N LEU A 75 -4.33 -5.11 -8.88
CA LEU A 75 -3.69 -5.68 -10.07
C LEU A 75 -2.51 -6.62 -9.76
N ASP A 76 -1.90 -6.50 -8.58
CA ASP A 76 -0.73 -7.31 -8.21
C ASP A 76 -1.10 -8.43 -7.22
N THR A 77 -0.34 -9.53 -7.30
CA THR A 77 -0.39 -10.62 -6.32
C THR A 77 0.60 -10.36 -5.18
N PHE A 78 0.19 -10.68 -3.96
CA PHE A 78 0.99 -10.51 -2.75
C PHE A 78 1.39 -11.86 -2.16
N THR A 79 2.60 -11.93 -1.62
CA THR A 79 3.01 -13.06 -0.76
C THR A 79 2.48 -12.86 0.66
N PRO A 80 2.36 -13.93 1.47
CA PRO A 80 1.94 -13.80 2.87
C PRO A 80 2.80 -12.84 3.68
N GLU A 81 4.12 -12.85 3.46
CA GLU A 81 5.08 -11.96 4.13
C GLU A 81 4.83 -10.50 3.77
N GLN A 82 4.50 -10.21 2.51
CA GLN A 82 4.17 -8.85 2.08
C GLN A 82 2.88 -8.36 2.73
N ILE A 83 1.86 -9.22 2.86
CA ILE A 83 0.63 -8.88 3.59
C ILE A 83 0.93 -8.55 5.05
N GLN A 84 1.81 -9.33 5.69
CA GLN A 84 2.23 -9.05 7.07
C GLN A 84 2.96 -7.71 7.18
N GLU A 85 3.89 -7.40 6.27
CA GLU A 85 4.61 -6.11 6.29
C GLU A 85 3.67 -4.91 6.12
N VAL A 86 2.74 -4.99 5.16
CA VAL A 86 1.73 -3.94 4.95
C VAL A 86 0.84 -3.79 6.19
N SER A 87 0.47 -4.88 6.84
CA SER A 87 -0.41 -4.89 8.02
C SER A 87 0.22 -4.29 9.29
N LYS A 88 1.56 -4.26 9.39
CA LYS A 88 2.30 -3.69 10.54
C LYS A 88 2.26 -2.16 10.63
N TRP A 89 1.84 -1.52 9.55
CA TRP A 89 1.86 -0.07 9.38
C TRP A 89 0.44 0.46 9.12
N GLY A 90 0.24 1.17 8.01
CA GLY A 90 -0.89 2.05 7.78
C GLY A 90 -0.50 3.53 7.91
N ASN A 91 -1.27 4.38 7.23
CA ASN A 91 -0.95 5.78 7.03
C ASN A 91 -0.97 6.58 8.34
N ALA A 92 -1.77 6.20 9.33
CA ALA A 92 -1.76 6.86 10.64
C ALA A 92 -0.38 6.74 11.32
N LYS A 93 0.16 5.53 11.39
CA LYS A 93 1.48 5.27 11.97
C LYS A 93 2.61 5.88 11.14
N ALA A 94 2.47 5.84 9.82
CA ALA A 94 3.42 6.46 8.91
C ALA A 94 3.47 7.99 9.09
N ASN A 95 2.32 8.67 9.18
CA ASN A 95 2.28 10.11 9.41
C ASN A 95 2.90 10.46 10.78
N TYR A 96 2.59 9.69 11.83
CA TYR A 96 3.20 9.90 13.15
C TYR A 96 4.73 9.78 13.13
N TYR A 97 5.29 8.92 12.27
CA TYR A 97 6.73 8.70 12.19
C TYR A 97 7.43 9.64 11.19
N TRP A 98 6.97 9.68 9.94
CA TRP A 98 7.61 10.42 8.85
C TRP A 98 7.24 11.90 8.80
N GLU A 99 6.04 12.26 9.25
CA GLU A 99 5.55 13.65 9.28
C GLU A 99 5.61 14.26 10.69
N ALA A 100 6.31 13.61 11.64
CA ALA A 100 6.39 14.04 13.04
C ALA A 100 6.84 15.51 13.22
N SER A 101 7.73 15.96 12.34
CA SER A 101 8.31 17.31 12.35
C SER A 101 7.70 18.24 11.30
N LEU A 102 6.61 17.82 10.63
CA LEU A 102 5.97 18.62 9.60
C LEU A 102 5.18 19.79 10.24
N PRO A 103 5.38 21.05 9.80
CA PRO A 103 4.64 22.17 10.33
C PRO A 103 3.13 22.01 10.13
N ALA A 104 2.34 22.45 11.12
CA ALA A 104 0.89 22.45 11.02
C ALA A 104 0.43 23.27 9.80
N GLY A 105 -0.50 22.72 9.01
CA GLY A 105 -1.02 23.36 7.81
C GLY A 105 -0.14 23.23 6.56
N HIS A 106 0.96 22.47 6.62
CA HIS A 106 1.71 22.13 5.42
C HIS A 106 0.90 21.20 4.52
N GLU A 107 0.57 21.65 3.31
CA GLU A 107 -0.09 20.85 2.29
C GLU A 107 0.86 20.56 1.12
N PRO A 108 0.90 19.31 0.63
CA PRO A 108 1.69 18.94 -0.55
C PRO A 108 1.24 19.72 -1.79
N ASN A 109 2.19 20.22 -2.56
CA ASN A 109 1.89 20.98 -3.78
C ASN A 109 1.07 20.16 -4.78
N GLU A 110 0.09 20.78 -5.43
CA GLU A 110 -0.85 20.08 -6.31
C GLU A 110 -0.26 19.64 -7.66
N SER A 111 0.93 20.13 -8.01
CA SER A 111 1.58 19.98 -9.33
C SER A 111 1.71 18.53 -9.82
#